data_AF-A0A924L5Q1-F1
#
_entry.id   AF-A0A924L5Q1-F1
#
_cell.length_a   1.000
_cell.length_b   1.000
_cell.length_c   1.000
_cell.angle_alpha   90.00
_cell.angle_beta   90.00
_cell.angle_gamma   90.00
#
_symmetry.space_group_name_H-M   'P 1'
#
loop_
_entity.id
_entity.type
_entity.pdbx_description
1 polymer ?
#
loop_
_entity_poly.entity_id
_entity_poly.type
_entity_poly.pdbx_seq_one_letter_code
_entity_poly.pdbx_strand_id
1 'polypeptide(L)'
;FLGSVPTKASGTERAASVIGQGRIEASPLAMAGVAASLANGRRVTPVLLPDSKVAAVPTAAAPLTGAEATQIEDMMRAVVTEGSGRFLTDVSGGPVAAKTGTAEYGNDAPPRTHAWMIATHGDLAVAVFVDDGESGSQTAGPLLESFLRQAG
;
A
#
# COMPACT_ATOMS: atom_id res chain seq x y z
N PHE A 1 15.25 4.20 4.12
CA PHE A 1 14.80 2.97 4.79
C PHE A 1 13.47 2.56 4.15
N LEU A 2 13.34 1.33 3.65
CA LEU A 2 12.10 0.89 2.98
C LEU A 2 11.07 0.33 3.98
N GLY A 3 11.54 -0.33 5.03
CA GLY A 3 10.70 -0.95 6.04
C GLY A 3 11.40 -2.11 6.73
N SER A 4 10.75 -2.67 7.74
CA SER A 4 11.18 -3.86 8.46
C SER A 4 9.97 -4.76 8.77
N VAL A 5 10.14 -6.07 8.55
CA VAL A 5 9.16 -7.10 8.89
C VAL A 5 9.85 -8.13 9.79
N PRO A 6 9.58 -8.15 11.10
CA PRO A 6 10.20 -9.12 12.00
C PRO A 6 9.78 -10.56 11.64
N THR A 7 10.77 -11.44 11.45
CA THR A 7 10.53 -12.85 11.08
C THR A 7 10.23 -13.75 12.29
N LYS A 8 10.40 -13.23 13.50
CA LYS A 8 10.11 -13.92 14.76
C LYS A 8 9.07 -13.11 15.53
N ALA A 9 7.84 -13.59 15.51
CA ALA A 9 6.74 -13.11 16.34
C ALA A 9 5.99 -14.31 16.91
N SER A 10 5.61 -14.25 18.19
CA SER A 10 4.88 -15.33 18.88
C SER A 10 3.55 -14.83 19.44
N GLY A 11 2.57 -15.72 19.59
CA GLY A 11 1.26 -15.40 20.17
C GLY A 11 0.57 -14.20 19.52
N THR A 12 0.09 -13.27 20.34
CA THR A 12 -0.60 -12.03 19.94
C THR A 12 0.26 -11.13 19.05
N GLU A 13 1.58 -11.11 19.22
CA GLU A 13 2.47 -10.31 18.39
C GLU A 13 2.50 -10.82 16.94
N ARG A 14 2.41 -12.13 16.75
CA ARG A 14 2.30 -12.71 15.40
C ARG A 14 1.00 -12.28 14.73
N ALA A 15 -0.11 -12.34 15.46
CA ALA A 15 -1.42 -11.91 14.97
C ALA A 15 -1.45 -10.42 14.60
N ALA A 16 -0.85 -9.55 15.43
CA ALA A 16 -0.71 -8.12 15.14
C ALA A 16 0.16 -7.89 13.88
N SER A 17 1.27 -8.62 13.76
CA SER A 17 2.18 -8.47 12.62
C SER A 17 1.54 -8.81 11.28
N VAL A 18 0.60 -9.77 11.22
CA VAL A 18 -0.06 -10.15 9.95
C VAL A 18 -0.97 -9.06 9.39
N ILE A 19 -1.44 -8.14 10.24
CA ILE A 19 -2.29 -7.00 9.84
C ILE A 19 -1.50 -5.68 9.77
N GLY A 20 -0.17 -5.73 9.88
CA GLY A 20 0.69 -4.54 9.82
C GLY A 20 0.81 -3.77 11.15
N GLN A 21 0.37 -4.35 12.26
CA GLN A 21 0.50 -3.78 13.60
C GLN A 21 1.73 -4.32 14.33
N GLY A 22 2.09 -3.72 15.47
CA GLY A 22 3.22 -4.15 16.29
C GLY A 22 4.54 -3.52 15.83
N ARG A 23 5.47 -4.34 15.34
CA ARG A 23 6.83 -3.91 14.94
C ARG A 23 7.05 -3.88 13.43
N ILE A 24 5.97 -3.83 12.65
CA ILE A 24 6.04 -3.70 11.20
C ILE A 24 6.27 -2.22 10.86
N GLU A 25 7.30 -1.95 10.06
CA GLU A 25 7.56 -0.60 9.55
C GLU A 25 7.55 -0.64 8.03
N ALA A 26 6.89 0.33 7.41
CA ALA A 26 6.91 0.51 5.96
C ALA A 26 6.93 2.00 5.62
N SER A 27 7.75 2.38 4.66
CA SER A 27 7.74 3.73 4.09
C SER A 27 6.70 3.84 2.96
N PRO A 28 6.15 5.05 2.69
CA PRO A 28 5.27 5.27 1.53
C PRO A 28 5.91 4.84 0.20
N LEU A 29 7.20 5.09 0.00
CA LEU A 29 7.92 4.66 -1.20
C LEU A 29 7.95 3.12 -1.34
N ALA A 30 8.11 2.39 -0.24
CA ALA A 30 8.05 0.94 -0.26
C ALA A 30 6.64 0.42 -0.59
N MET A 31 5.60 1.04 -0.01
CA MET A 31 4.21 0.66 -0.26
C MET A 31 3.75 0.99 -1.69
N ALA A 32 4.24 2.08 -2.28
CA ALA A 32 4.06 2.35 -3.71
C ALA A 32 4.77 1.27 -4.56
N GLY A 33 5.96 0.83 -4.17
CA GLY A 33 6.65 -0.29 -4.81
C GLY A 33 5.90 -1.63 -4.70
N VAL A 34 5.20 -1.88 -3.59
CA VAL A 34 4.31 -3.04 -3.44
C VAL A 34 3.15 -2.95 -4.43
N ALA A 35 2.44 -1.82 -4.48
CA ALA A 35 1.36 -1.59 -5.44
C ALA A 35 1.83 -1.77 -6.89
N ALA A 36 2.98 -1.19 -7.25
CA ALA A 36 3.59 -1.34 -8.58
C ALA A 36 3.93 -2.80 -8.90
N SER A 37 4.38 -3.56 -7.90
CA SER A 37 4.75 -4.97 -8.09
C SER A 37 3.54 -5.85 -8.34
N LEU A 38 2.40 -5.54 -7.70
CA LEU A 38 1.13 -6.22 -7.90
C LEU A 38 0.59 -5.97 -9.32
N ALA A 39 0.51 -4.70 -9.73
CA ALA A 39 0.05 -4.34 -11.07
C ALA A 39 0.91 -4.95 -12.19
N ASN A 40 2.22 -5.11 -11.97
CA ASN A 40 3.15 -5.65 -12.97
C ASN A 40 3.36 -7.18 -12.87
N GLY A 41 2.74 -7.84 -11.88
CA GLY A 41 2.91 -9.27 -11.62
C GLY A 41 4.34 -9.71 -11.27
N ARG A 42 5.23 -8.75 -10.98
CA ARG A 42 6.65 -8.98 -10.67
C ARG A 42 7.17 -7.85 -9.80
N ARG A 43 8.25 -8.12 -9.05
CA ARG A 43 8.88 -7.10 -8.22
C ARG A 43 9.31 -5.88 -9.03
N VAL A 44 8.82 -4.71 -8.64
CA VAL A 44 9.25 -3.40 -9.11
C VAL A 44 10.13 -2.78 -8.02
N THR A 45 11.34 -2.36 -8.40
CA THR A 45 12.26 -1.65 -7.49
C THR A 45 12.24 -0.17 -7.87
N PRO A 46 11.84 0.74 -6.96
CA PRO A 46 11.85 2.17 -7.24
C PRO A 46 13.26 2.69 -7.58
N VAL A 47 13.36 3.52 -8.61
CA VAL A 47 14.61 4.18 -9.02
C VAL A 47 14.36 5.68 -9.08
N LEU A 48 15.07 6.45 -8.24
CA LEU A 48 14.98 7.92 -8.22
C LEU A 48 16.03 8.58 -9.12
N LEU A 49 17.20 7.95 -9.26
CA LEU A 49 18.32 8.44 -10.05
C LEU A 49 18.67 7.37 -11.09
N PRO A 50 18.11 7.45 -12.32
CA PRO A 50 18.30 6.42 -13.35
C PRO A 50 19.78 6.17 -13.70
N ASP A 51 20.59 7.23 -13.63
CA ASP A 51 22.02 7.17 -13.96
C ASP A 51 22.89 6.65 -12.80
N SER A 52 22.31 6.49 -11.61
CA SER A 52 23.03 6.00 -10.43
C SER A 52 23.08 4.48 -10.43
N LYS A 53 24.29 3.92 -10.52
CA LYS A 53 24.53 2.49 -10.38
C LYS A 53 24.44 2.09 -8.90
N VAL A 54 23.24 1.76 -8.44
CA VAL A 54 23.04 1.13 -7.13
C VAL A 54 23.18 -0.39 -7.31
N ALA A 55 23.95 -1.03 -6.44
CA ALA A 55 24.06 -2.49 -6.44
C ALA A 55 22.66 -3.10 -6.25
N ALA A 56 22.33 -4.10 -7.07
CA ALA A 56 21.09 -4.83 -6.94
C ALA A 56 21.03 -5.46 -5.53
N VAL A 57 20.00 -5.13 -4.75
CA VAL A 57 19.77 -5.76 -3.45
C VAL A 57 19.30 -7.19 -3.72
N PRO A 58 20.02 -8.23 -3.27
CA PRO A 58 19.62 -9.61 -3.50
C PRO A 58 18.23 -9.87 -2.89
N THR A 59 17.33 -10.44 -3.69
CA THR A 59 16.02 -10.86 -3.22
C THR A 59 16.13 -12.22 -2.53
N ALA A 60 15.88 -12.26 -1.22
CA ALA A 60 15.87 -13.51 -0.45
C ALA A 60 14.53 -14.28 -0.54
N ALA A 61 13.49 -13.69 -1.12
CA ALA A 61 12.13 -14.26 -1.18
C ALA A 61 11.73 -14.65 -2.60
N ALA A 62 11.00 -15.75 -2.72
CA ALA A 62 10.36 -16.15 -3.97
C ALA A 62 9.36 -15.05 -4.42
N PRO A 63 9.34 -14.70 -5.72
CA PRO A 63 8.35 -13.76 -6.24
C PRO A 63 6.94 -14.36 -6.19
N LEU A 64 5.93 -13.49 -6.16
CA LEU A 64 4.55 -13.92 -6.41
C LEU A 64 4.44 -14.57 -7.79
N THR A 65 3.62 -15.61 -7.87
CA THR A 65 3.15 -16.14 -9.15
C THR A 65 2.20 -15.15 -9.81
N GLY A 66 2.05 -15.24 -11.14
CA GLY A 66 1.09 -14.40 -11.86
C GLY A 66 -0.35 -14.60 -11.36
N ALA A 67 -0.71 -15.84 -10.98
CA ALA A 67 -2.03 -16.14 -10.44
C ALA A 67 -2.28 -15.47 -9.08
N GLU A 68 -1.29 -15.48 -8.19
CA GLU A 68 -1.39 -14.77 -6.91
C GLU A 68 -1.49 -13.25 -7.12
N ALA A 69 -0.70 -12.70 -8.05
CA ALA A 69 -0.78 -11.27 -8.36
C ALA A 69 -2.17 -10.87 -8.90
N THR A 70 -2.74 -11.64 -9.83
CA THR A 70 -4.10 -11.40 -10.34
C THR A 70 -5.14 -11.48 -9.23
N GLN A 71 -5.08 -12.50 -8.36
CA GLN A 71 -6.03 -12.62 -7.26
C GLN A 71 -5.95 -11.43 -6.29
N ILE A 72 -4.75 -10.93 -6.01
CA ILE A 72 -4.57 -9.76 -5.14
C ILE A 72 -5.10 -8.49 -5.82
N GLU A 73 -4.84 -8.29 -7.11
CA GLU A 73 -5.39 -7.18 -7.88
C GLU A 73 -6.92 -7.22 -7.93
N ASP A 74 -7.53 -8.40 -8.13
CA ASP A 74 -8.99 -8.56 -8.08
C ASP A 74 -9.56 -8.16 -6.71
N MET A 75 -8.89 -8.57 -5.61
CA MET A 75 -9.28 -8.15 -4.26
C MET A 75 -9.12 -6.63 -4.05
N MET A 76 -8.05 -6.02 -4.58
CA MET A 76 -7.87 -4.56 -4.55
C MET A 76 -8.92 -3.83 -5.40
N ARG A 77 -9.34 -4.42 -6.52
CA ARG A 77 -10.44 -3.90 -7.32
C ARG A 77 -11.76 -3.97 -6.58
N ALA A 78 -12.02 -5.07 -5.86
CA ALA A 78 -13.22 -5.24 -5.04
C ALA A 78 -13.34 -4.17 -3.93
N VAL A 79 -12.23 -3.68 -3.38
CA VAL A 79 -12.25 -2.56 -2.42
C VAL A 79 -12.86 -1.29 -3.03
N VAL A 80 -12.62 -1.06 -4.32
CA VAL A 80 -13.18 0.08 -5.04
C VAL A 80 -14.60 -0.20 -5.54
N THR A 81 -14.90 -1.39 -6.08
CA THR A 81 -16.25 -1.66 -6.60
C THR A 81 -17.29 -1.86 -5.51
N GLU A 82 -16.90 -2.46 -4.38
CA GLU A 82 -17.82 -2.98 -3.36
C GLU A 82 -17.48 -2.51 -1.95
N GLY A 83 -16.25 -2.03 -1.73
CA GLY A 83 -15.70 -1.83 -0.40
C GLY A 83 -15.57 -0.37 0.06
N SER A 84 -14.50 -0.14 0.81
CA SER A 84 -14.18 1.10 1.49
C SER A 84 -13.59 2.18 0.58
N GLY A 85 -13.23 1.84 -0.66
CA GLY A 85 -12.68 2.74 -1.68
C GLY A 85 -13.68 3.17 -2.75
N ARG A 86 -15.00 3.01 -2.53
CA ARG A 86 -16.05 3.24 -3.56
C ARG A 86 -16.03 4.62 -4.22
N PHE A 87 -15.56 5.64 -3.51
CA PHE A 87 -15.39 6.99 -4.05
C PHE A 87 -14.34 7.08 -5.18
N LEU A 88 -13.54 6.04 -5.43
CA LEU A 88 -12.59 5.97 -6.55
C LEU A 88 -13.21 5.39 -7.83
N THR A 89 -14.48 4.99 -7.84
CA THR A 89 -15.10 4.27 -8.96
C THR A 89 -15.26 5.14 -10.22
N ASP A 90 -15.44 6.44 -10.05
CA ASP A 90 -15.72 7.42 -11.10
C ASP A 90 -14.48 8.27 -11.47
N VAL A 91 -13.30 7.86 -11.02
CA VAL A 91 -12.03 8.42 -11.50
C VAL A 91 -11.86 8.04 -12.97
N SER A 92 -11.70 9.05 -13.83
CA SER A 92 -11.43 8.86 -15.28
C SER A 92 -10.04 8.28 -15.52
N GLY A 93 -9.78 7.74 -16.72
CA GLY A 93 -8.45 7.22 -17.10
C GLY A 93 -8.29 5.71 -16.97
N GLY A 94 -9.29 5.00 -16.44
CA GLY A 94 -9.30 3.54 -16.32
C GLY A 94 -9.71 3.04 -14.94
N PRO A 95 -9.81 1.72 -14.73
CA PRO A 95 -10.15 1.18 -13.43
C PRO A 95 -9.06 1.51 -12.40
N VAL A 96 -9.50 1.87 -11.18
CA VAL A 96 -8.64 1.99 -10.00
C VAL A 96 -8.78 0.71 -9.17
N ALA A 97 -7.66 0.15 -8.73
CA ALA A 97 -7.60 -0.86 -7.69
C ALA A 97 -6.88 -0.27 -6.48
N ALA A 98 -7.39 -0.51 -5.27
CA ALA A 98 -6.88 0.16 -4.08
C ALA A 98 -7.00 -0.69 -2.82
N LYS A 99 -6.24 -0.33 -1.79
CA LYS A 99 -6.43 -0.87 -0.45
C LYS A 99 -6.23 0.19 0.61
N THR A 100 -7.16 0.22 1.55
CA THR A 100 -7.15 1.07 2.74
C THR A 100 -6.34 0.42 3.86
N GLY A 101 -5.74 1.24 4.72
CA GLY A 101 -5.04 0.78 5.91
C GLY A 101 -5.17 1.77 7.07
N THR A 102 -5.03 1.23 8.28
CA THR A 102 -4.97 1.98 9.53
C THR A 102 -3.92 1.33 10.43
N ALA A 103 -3.09 2.12 11.09
CA ALA A 103 -2.19 1.64 12.14
C ALA A 103 -2.39 2.49 13.39
N GLU A 104 -2.60 1.85 14.54
CA GLU A 104 -2.90 2.55 15.79
C GLU A 104 -1.58 2.81 16.53
N TYR A 105 -1.47 3.96 17.18
CA TYR A 105 -0.26 4.35 17.89
C TYR A 105 -0.56 5.23 19.12
N GLY A 106 0.45 5.32 19.99
CA GLY A 106 0.35 6.08 21.25
C GLY A 106 -0.40 5.32 22.35
N ASN A 107 -0.64 6.02 23.47
CA ASN A 107 -1.29 5.46 24.67
C ASN A 107 -2.64 6.15 24.97
N ASP A 108 -3.16 6.95 24.03
CA ASP A 108 -4.42 7.66 24.19
C ASP A 108 -5.62 6.70 24.07
N ALA A 109 -6.80 7.13 24.55
CA ALA A 109 -8.05 6.38 24.47
C ALA A 109 -9.17 7.26 23.86
N PRO A 110 -9.58 7.03 22.60
CA PRO A 110 -9.05 6.03 21.67
C PRO A 110 -7.62 6.35 21.20
N PRO A 111 -6.85 5.34 20.74
CA PRO A 111 -5.51 5.57 20.22
C PRO A 111 -5.53 6.44 18.95
N ARG A 112 -4.44 7.15 18.70
CA ARG A 112 -4.24 7.91 17.46
C ARG A 112 -4.04 6.95 16.29
N THR A 113 -4.39 7.38 15.08
CA THR A 113 -4.39 6.50 13.91
C THR A 113 -3.57 7.08 12.76
N HIS A 114 -2.63 6.29 12.26
CA HIS A 114 -2.00 6.49 10.97
C HIS A 114 -2.95 6.04 9.86
N ALA A 115 -3.28 6.93 8.93
CA ALA A 115 -4.15 6.62 7.82
C ALA A 115 -3.35 6.30 6.55
N TRP A 116 -3.67 5.19 5.90
CA TRP A 116 -2.99 4.71 4.71
C TRP A 116 -3.96 4.41 3.58
N MET A 117 -3.54 4.69 2.35
CA MET A 117 -4.17 4.14 1.17
C MET A 117 -3.14 3.92 0.07
N ILE A 118 -3.17 2.74 -0.57
CA ILE A 118 -2.40 2.46 -1.78
C ILE A 118 -3.34 2.21 -2.95
N ALA A 119 -2.91 2.54 -4.16
CA ALA A 119 -3.67 2.25 -5.37
C ALA A 119 -2.80 2.06 -6.61
N THR A 120 -3.40 1.42 -7.61
CA THR A 120 -2.91 1.28 -8.98
C THR A 120 -3.94 1.90 -9.92
N HIS A 121 -3.47 2.63 -10.94
CA HIS A 121 -4.30 3.28 -11.95
C HIS A 121 -3.52 3.48 -13.24
N GLY A 122 -3.86 2.73 -14.30
CA GLY A 122 -3.05 2.71 -15.52
C GLY A 122 -1.62 2.23 -15.23
N ASP A 123 -0.64 3.07 -15.53
CA ASP A 123 0.78 2.85 -15.22
C ASP A 123 1.24 3.45 -13.88
N LEU A 124 0.33 4.06 -13.12
CA LEU A 124 0.62 4.67 -11.83
C LEU A 124 0.46 3.68 -10.67
N ALA A 125 1.37 3.78 -9.70
CA ALA A 125 1.28 3.16 -8.40
C ALA A 125 1.51 4.21 -7.31
N VAL A 126 0.54 4.38 -6.42
CA VAL A 126 0.49 5.49 -5.47
C VAL A 126 0.33 4.97 -4.05
N ALA A 127 1.03 5.58 -3.11
CA ALA A 127 0.83 5.36 -1.68
C ALA A 127 0.68 6.70 -0.97
N VAL A 128 -0.40 6.84 -0.22
CA VAL A 128 -0.70 8.00 0.62
C VAL A 128 -0.63 7.57 2.09
N PHE A 129 0.09 8.37 2.87
CA PHE A 129 0.23 8.23 4.31
C PHE A 129 -0.10 9.57 4.97
N VAL A 130 -0.92 9.52 6.02
CA VAL A 130 -1.19 10.66 6.89
C VAL A 130 -0.88 10.23 8.33
N ASP A 131 0.00 11.01 8.98
CA ASP A 131 0.54 10.71 10.30
C ASP A 131 -0.53 10.69 11.40
N ASP A 132 -1.47 11.64 11.36
CA ASP A 132 -2.62 11.65 12.24
C ASP A 132 -3.90 11.81 11.42
N GLY A 133 -4.72 10.76 11.42
CA GLY A 133 -5.94 10.69 10.63
C GLY A 133 -6.99 9.79 11.28
N GLU A 134 -8.16 9.73 10.66
CA GLU A 134 -9.27 8.92 11.14
C GLU A 134 -9.23 7.51 10.55
N SER A 135 -9.08 7.42 9.22
CA SER A 135 -8.98 6.14 8.53
C SER A 135 -8.38 6.30 7.13
N GLY A 136 -7.94 5.18 6.55
CA GLY A 136 -7.47 5.16 5.16
C GLY A 136 -8.47 5.77 4.18
N SER A 137 -9.77 5.49 4.32
CA SER A 137 -10.81 6.03 3.42
C SER A 137 -11.20 7.48 3.68
N GLN A 138 -11.19 7.92 4.94
CA GLN A 138 -11.66 9.26 5.29
C GLN A 138 -10.54 10.31 5.21
N THR A 139 -9.30 9.91 5.41
CA THR A 139 -8.16 10.84 5.47
C THR A 139 -7.20 10.67 4.29
N ALA A 140 -6.68 9.46 4.05
CA ALA A 140 -5.76 9.23 2.94
C ALA A 140 -6.47 9.16 1.58
N GLY A 141 -7.72 8.68 1.56
CA GLY A 141 -8.55 8.49 0.38
C GLY A 141 -8.81 9.74 -0.44
N PRO A 142 -9.29 10.85 0.15
CA PRO A 142 -9.53 12.08 -0.60
C PRO A 142 -8.26 12.67 -1.23
N LEU A 143 -7.11 12.51 -0.57
CA LEU A 143 -5.81 12.94 -1.11
C LEU A 143 -5.41 12.09 -2.33
N LEU A 144 -5.60 10.78 -2.23
CA LEU A 144 -5.37 9.85 -3.36
C LEU A 144 -6.30 10.17 -4.54
N GLU A 145 -7.59 10.37 -4.29
CA GLU A 145 -8.57 10.70 -5.34
C GLU A 145 -8.19 12.01 -6.04
N SER A 146 -7.90 13.05 -5.26
CA SER A 146 -7.46 14.35 -5.80
C SER A 146 -6.21 14.21 -6.67
N PHE A 147 -5.24 13.40 -6.25
CA PHE A 147 -4.03 13.13 -7.04
C PHE A 147 -4.36 12.42 -8.35
N LEU A 148 -5.13 11.34 -8.31
CA LEU A 148 -5.45 10.55 -9.51
C LEU A 148 -6.24 11.35 -10.54
N ARG A 149 -7.19 12.19 -10.10
CA ARG A 149 -7.97 13.07 -10.98
C ARG A 149 -7.14 14.17 -11.66
N GLN A 150 -5.98 14.51 -11.11
CA GLN A 150 -5.05 15.48 -11.71
C GLN A 150 -3.99 14.81 -12.60
N ALA A 151 -3.71 13.53 -12.37
CA ALA A 151 -2.70 12.76 -13.08
C ALA A 151 -3.22 12.12 -14.38
N GLY A 152 -4.54 11.89 -14.49
CA GLY A 152 -5.22 11.41 -15.70
C GLY A 152 -5.78 12.55 -16.56
#